data_AF-A0A8X6U2X7-F1
#
_entry.id   AF-A0A8X6U2X7-F1
#
_cell.length_a   1.000
_cell.length_b   1.000
_cell.length_c   1.000
_cell.angle_alpha   90.00
_cell.angle_beta   90.00
_cell.angle_gamma   90.00
#
_symmetry.space_group_name_H-M   'P 1'
#
loop_
_entity.id
_entity.type
_entity.pdbx_description
1 polymer ?
#
loop_
_entity_poly.entity_id
_entity_poly.type
_entity_poly.pdbx_seq_one_letter_code
_entity_poly.pdbx_strand_id
1 'polypeptide(L)'
;MELSEADNDQSFHKDDIKYFSFYYRAIRRLLDIDNISNASYLYRYFKIFDEYFSDFCGLKPRDQHDGDFTMINLLKDCLYYRVVYIAKNSTFFSSAVAFHLRNALKDTPVYLRMLFQKQTLKICSLGGGPTSDIVAIVTVLESIAEKEGILLDFRITVIDSDKRWINTCITVLGCLKQFRKATWKINFIETDLTDCKTYTAETSKAIQDADIVTMVKFFTDLTSLKRRRQYTRAFEHISATLHPQAMLFVLDKSNPDFIKSCGGYSGEIDGFHLVYEELCDCHTLDINVVLNVFGQYQKNLGKIKCNNSGLVFARIWLKDSSIQIDNSKNKLKLRFQKNAEKYNPKEDFLNINSFRSWENTFSRQKKDDGWNRKGINKIVLKHNEKRNDMLKKVVEITKLLNTTREELVSESELLKDTAGFSSNEIDEDVWMKFWNLKQELSMLKRHIYNYSLFVLLQLKDCF
;
A
#
# COMPACT_ATOMS: atom_id res chain seq x y z
N MET A 1 -15.60 22.79 2.18
CA MET A 1 -14.64 21.87 1.55
C MET A 1 -15.32 20.51 1.49
N GLU A 2 -16.11 20.30 0.44
CA GLU A 2 -16.75 19.01 0.17
C GLU A 2 -15.92 18.30 -0.91
N LEU A 3 -15.34 17.16 -0.56
CA LEU A 3 -14.69 16.29 -1.54
C LEU A 3 -15.81 15.56 -2.29
N SER A 4 -16.12 15.97 -3.52
CA SER A 4 -17.20 15.36 -4.30
C SER A 4 -16.91 13.87 -4.59
N GLU A 5 -17.94 13.03 -4.50
CA GLU A 5 -17.81 11.59 -4.71
C GLU A 5 -17.45 11.24 -6.17
N ALA A 6 -18.01 11.98 -7.14
CA ALA A 6 -17.84 11.75 -8.58
C ALA A 6 -16.41 11.95 -9.11
N ASP A 7 -15.56 12.69 -8.40
CA ASP A 7 -14.17 12.91 -8.79
C ASP A 7 -13.25 11.71 -8.45
N ASN A 8 -13.71 10.73 -7.66
CA ASN A 8 -12.83 9.72 -7.07
C ASN A 8 -12.45 8.56 -8.00
N ASP A 9 -13.41 7.91 -8.66
CA ASP A 9 -13.11 6.68 -9.40
C ASP A 9 -12.21 6.94 -10.61
N GLN A 10 -12.45 8.03 -11.36
CA GLN A 10 -11.54 8.43 -12.44
C GLN A 10 -10.18 8.95 -11.94
N SER A 11 -10.08 9.40 -10.68
CA SER A 11 -8.82 9.93 -10.15
C SER A 11 -7.80 8.83 -9.85
N PHE A 12 -8.22 7.68 -9.34
CA PHE A 12 -7.29 6.63 -8.92
C PHE A 12 -6.52 6.02 -10.11
N HIS A 13 -7.20 5.79 -11.23
CA HIS A 13 -6.55 5.33 -12.47
C HIS A 13 -5.49 6.31 -12.96
N LYS A 14 -5.79 7.62 -12.90
CA LYS A 14 -4.84 8.67 -13.31
C LYS A 14 -3.61 8.68 -12.42
N ASP A 15 -3.76 8.36 -11.13
CA ASP A 15 -2.63 8.37 -10.20
C ASP A 15 -1.72 7.17 -10.36
N ASP A 16 -2.25 5.97 -10.65
CA ASP A 16 -1.41 4.81 -10.92
C ASP A 16 -0.45 5.06 -12.11
N ILE A 17 -0.94 5.71 -13.18
CA ILE A 17 -0.11 6.15 -14.32
C ILE A 17 0.94 7.17 -13.90
N LYS A 18 0.54 8.16 -13.08
CA LYS A 18 1.44 9.21 -12.61
C LYS A 18 2.55 8.63 -11.75
N TYR A 19 2.23 7.77 -10.78
CA TYR A 19 3.22 7.11 -9.92
C TYR A 19 4.15 6.24 -10.74
N PHE A 20 3.63 5.45 -11.68
CA PHE A 20 4.48 4.68 -12.56
C PHE A 20 5.46 5.56 -13.34
N SER A 21 4.95 6.59 -14.02
CA SER A 21 5.77 7.51 -14.83
C SER A 21 6.81 8.24 -13.97
N PHE A 22 6.42 8.58 -12.74
CA PHE A 22 7.28 9.18 -11.74
C PHE A 22 8.44 8.27 -11.36
N TYR A 23 8.17 7.01 -10.99
CA TYR A 23 9.21 6.06 -10.60
C TYR A 23 10.08 5.62 -11.77
N TYR A 24 9.51 5.49 -12.96
CA TYR A 24 10.30 5.23 -14.16
C TYR A 24 11.33 6.35 -14.41
N ARG A 25 10.93 7.61 -14.24
CA ARG A 25 11.85 8.76 -14.32
C ARG A 25 12.88 8.76 -13.19
N ALA A 26 12.51 8.37 -11.98
CA ALA A 26 13.46 8.25 -10.86
C ALA A 26 14.50 7.16 -11.12
N ILE A 27 14.08 5.98 -11.59
CA ILE A 27 14.95 4.88 -12.01
C ILE A 27 15.91 5.34 -13.10
N ARG A 28 15.42 6.08 -14.11
CA ARG A 28 16.25 6.64 -15.17
C ARG A 28 17.32 7.59 -14.63
N ARG A 29 17.01 8.41 -13.63
CA ARG A 29 18.02 9.28 -12.99
C ARG A 29 19.02 8.51 -12.14
N LEU A 30 18.61 7.41 -11.51
CA LEU A 30 19.48 6.61 -10.64
C LEU A 30 20.50 5.78 -11.43
N LEU A 31 20.08 5.16 -12.53
CA LEU A 31 20.92 4.22 -13.28
C LEU A 31 21.30 4.66 -14.70
N ASP A 32 20.79 5.79 -15.19
CA ASP A 32 20.90 6.17 -16.60
C ASP A 32 20.55 4.99 -17.53
N ILE A 33 19.29 4.54 -17.45
CA ILE A 33 18.82 3.33 -18.14
C ILE A 33 18.83 3.44 -19.68
N ASP A 34 19.11 4.64 -20.23
CA ASP A 34 19.33 4.80 -21.67
C ASP A 34 20.68 4.19 -22.09
N ASN A 35 21.61 4.02 -21.14
CA ASN A 35 22.81 3.24 -21.32
C ASN A 35 22.46 1.74 -21.35
N ILE A 36 22.66 1.11 -22.51
CA ILE A 36 22.35 -0.31 -22.76
C ILE A 36 23.04 -1.24 -21.76
N SER A 37 24.26 -0.92 -21.32
CA SER A 37 24.97 -1.73 -20.34
C SER A 37 24.26 -1.70 -18.98
N ASN A 38 23.84 -0.53 -18.52
CA ASN A 38 23.12 -0.39 -17.24
C ASN A 38 21.78 -1.11 -17.26
N ALA A 39 21.03 -1.02 -18.37
CA ALA A 39 19.79 -1.76 -18.56
C ALA A 39 20.02 -3.29 -18.54
N SER A 40 21.06 -3.77 -19.21
CA SER A 40 21.44 -5.19 -19.25
C SER A 40 21.85 -5.71 -17.86
N TYR A 41 22.63 -4.93 -17.11
CA TYR A 41 22.98 -5.26 -15.73
C TYR A 41 21.76 -5.30 -14.83
N LEU A 42 20.86 -4.31 -14.90
CA LEU A 42 19.64 -4.30 -14.11
C LEU A 42 18.80 -5.56 -14.37
N TYR A 43 18.67 -5.99 -15.62
CA TYR A 43 17.96 -7.22 -15.95
C TYR A 43 18.60 -8.48 -15.35
N ARG A 44 19.95 -8.57 -15.36
CA ARG A 44 20.66 -9.67 -14.67
C ARG A 44 20.43 -9.65 -13.17
N TYR A 45 20.58 -8.48 -12.55
CA TYR A 45 20.33 -8.31 -11.12
C TYR A 45 18.89 -8.64 -10.76
N PHE A 46 17.92 -8.30 -11.61
CA PHE A 46 16.52 -8.64 -11.39
C PHE A 46 16.30 -10.17 -11.30
N LYS A 47 16.95 -10.96 -12.16
CA LYS A 47 16.87 -12.43 -12.10
C LYS A 47 17.42 -12.98 -10.80
N ILE A 48 18.61 -12.53 -10.40
CA ILE A 48 19.24 -12.94 -9.14
C ILE A 48 18.36 -12.50 -7.96
N PHE A 49 17.81 -11.29 -8.02
CA PHE A 49 16.91 -10.77 -7.00
C PHE A 49 15.69 -11.66 -6.82
N ASP A 50 15.06 -12.08 -7.92
CA ASP A 50 13.90 -12.97 -7.91
C ASP A 50 14.22 -14.38 -7.39
N GLU A 51 15.49 -14.76 -7.25
CA GLU A 51 15.90 -16.03 -6.62
C GLU A 51 15.81 -15.93 -5.09
N TYR A 52 16.36 -14.86 -4.49
CA TYR A 52 16.49 -14.71 -3.03
C TYR A 52 15.34 -13.95 -2.34
N PHE A 53 14.67 -13.06 -3.08
CA PHE A 53 13.67 -12.16 -2.51
C PHE A 53 12.26 -12.48 -3.02
N SER A 54 11.28 -12.32 -2.14
CA SER A 54 9.85 -12.43 -2.45
C SER A 54 9.37 -11.24 -3.30
N ASP A 55 8.11 -11.31 -3.74
CA ASP A 55 7.48 -10.26 -4.54
C ASP A 55 7.62 -8.87 -3.90
N PHE A 56 7.47 -8.77 -2.57
CA PHE A 56 7.65 -7.52 -1.81
C PHE A 56 9.04 -7.36 -1.19
N CYS A 57 10.07 -7.92 -1.83
CA CYS A 57 11.49 -7.73 -1.48
C CYS A 57 11.94 -8.23 -0.09
N GLY A 58 11.07 -8.94 0.66
CA GLY A 58 11.47 -9.68 1.86
C GLY A 58 12.16 -11.00 1.50
N LEU A 59 13.05 -11.51 2.35
CA LEU A 59 13.76 -12.78 2.12
C LEU A 59 12.79 -13.96 2.00
N LYS A 60 13.02 -14.84 1.01
CA LYS A 60 12.22 -16.05 0.88
C LYS A 60 12.46 -17.01 2.06
N PRO A 61 11.44 -17.77 2.50
CA PRO A 61 11.56 -18.67 3.66
C PRO A 61 12.68 -19.71 3.55
N ARG A 62 12.98 -20.20 2.34
CA ARG A 62 14.05 -21.20 2.12
C ARG A 62 15.43 -20.65 2.47
N ASP A 63 15.67 -19.37 2.26
CA ASP A 63 16.97 -18.71 2.47
C ASP A 63 17.12 -18.17 3.90
N GLN A 64 16.12 -18.34 4.77
CA GLN A 64 16.17 -17.91 6.17
C GLN A 64 16.89 -18.91 7.08
N HIS A 65 17.04 -20.17 6.67
CA HIS A 65 17.59 -21.24 7.50
C HIS A 65 18.99 -21.72 7.08
N ASP A 66 19.31 -21.70 5.77
CA ASP A 66 20.61 -22.14 5.22
C ASP A 66 21.22 -21.14 4.20
N GLY A 67 20.69 -19.91 4.12
CA GLY A 67 21.04 -18.96 3.08
C GLY A 67 22.46 -18.39 3.21
N ASP A 68 23.15 -18.24 2.08
CA ASP A 68 24.37 -17.44 1.98
C ASP A 68 24.03 -15.96 2.23
N PHE A 69 24.03 -15.57 3.50
CA PHE A 69 23.84 -14.18 3.93
C PHE A 69 24.87 -13.24 3.29
N THR A 70 26.03 -13.75 2.83
CA THR A 70 27.02 -12.97 2.09
C THR A 70 26.44 -12.45 0.80
N MET A 71 25.83 -13.31 -0.03
CA MET A 71 25.21 -12.90 -1.29
C MET A 71 24.03 -11.94 -1.06
N ILE A 72 23.19 -12.22 -0.06
CA ILE A 72 22.06 -11.34 0.30
C ILE A 72 22.56 -9.94 0.69
N ASN A 73 23.61 -9.87 1.52
CA ASN A 73 24.19 -8.60 1.93
C ASN A 73 24.83 -7.89 0.73
N LEU A 74 25.63 -8.59 -0.08
CA LEU A 74 26.21 -8.03 -1.32
C LEU A 74 25.15 -7.45 -2.26
N LEU A 75 23.99 -8.12 -2.40
CA LEU A 75 22.88 -7.59 -3.17
C LEU A 75 22.31 -6.32 -2.53
N LYS A 76 21.99 -6.34 -1.23
CA LYS A 76 21.44 -5.17 -0.51
C LYS A 76 22.37 -3.94 -0.56
N ASP A 77 23.67 -4.17 -0.55
CA ASP A 77 24.68 -3.11 -0.63
C ASP A 77 24.61 -2.35 -1.98
N CYS A 78 24.19 -3.05 -3.03
CA CYS A 78 24.23 -2.58 -4.41
C CYS A 78 23.09 -1.60 -4.76
N LEU A 79 23.38 -0.61 -5.62
CA LEU A 79 22.37 0.32 -6.16
C LEU A 79 21.27 -0.41 -6.95
N TYR A 80 21.63 -1.49 -7.66
CA TYR A 80 20.67 -2.29 -8.41
C TYR A 80 19.58 -2.89 -7.51
N TYR A 81 19.88 -3.26 -6.26
CA TYR A 81 18.87 -3.73 -5.31
C TYR A 81 17.81 -2.65 -5.04
N ARG A 82 18.25 -1.43 -4.74
CA ARG A 82 17.35 -0.29 -4.47
C ARG A 82 16.50 0.06 -5.70
N VAL A 83 17.09 -0.01 -6.89
CA VAL A 83 16.37 0.24 -8.14
C VAL A 83 15.36 -0.86 -8.46
N VAL A 84 15.72 -2.13 -8.27
CA VAL A 84 14.79 -3.25 -8.40
C VAL A 84 13.65 -3.10 -7.39
N TYR A 85 13.95 -2.73 -6.14
CA TYR A 85 12.93 -2.47 -5.13
C TYR A 85 11.94 -1.39 -5.61
N ILE A 86 12.44 -0.25 -6.10
CA ILE A 86 11.60 0.83 -6.61
C ILE A 86 10.75 0.35 -7.79
N ALA A 87 11.36 -0.33 -8.76
CA ALA A 87 10.68 -0.83 -9.95
C ALA A 87 9.57 -1.82 -9.60
N LYS A 88 9.79 -2.71 -8.63
CA LYS A 88 8.82 -3.72 -8.21
C LYS A 88 7.69 -3.14 -7.36
N ASN A 89 7.99 -2.22 -6.45
CA ASN A 89 7.10 -1.92 -5.33
C ASN A 89 6.56 -0.49 -5.28
N SER A 90 7.32 0.51 -5.72
CA SER A 90 7.02 1.89 -5.33
C SER A 90 5.72 2.41 -5.91
N THR A 91 5.37 2.04 -7.14
CA THR A 91 4.08 2.36 -7.74
C THR A 91 2.92 1.76 -6.93
N PHE A 92 3.04 0.49 -6.53
CA PHE A 92 2.04 -0.21 -5.74
C PHE A 92 1.83 0.46 -4.37
N PHE A 93 2.90 0.71 -3.62
CA PHE A 93 2.78 1.32 -2.29
C PHE A 93 2.31 2.76 -2.35
N SER A 94 2.78 3.56 -3.33
CA SER A 94 2.29 4.93 -3.47
C SER A 94 0.80 4.97 -3.77
N SER A 95 0.35 4.06 -4.63
CA SER A 95 -1.05 3.88 -4.96
C SER A 95 -1.88 3.50 -3.73
N ALA A 96 -1.38 2.56 -2.90
CA ALA A 96 -2.07 2.11 -1.69
C ALA A 96 -2.14 3.23 -0.64
N VAL A 97 -1.02 3.91 -0.40
CA VAL A 97 -0.96 5.05 0.51
C VAL A 97 -1.93 6.15 0.08
N ALA A 98 -1.93 6.51 -1.21
CA ALA A 98 -2.82 7.53 -1.74
C ALA A 98 -4.31 7.15 -1.60
N PHE A 99 -4.65 5.90 -1.87
CA PHE A 99 -6.01 5.38 -1.73
C PHE A 99 -6.51 5.50 -0.28
N HIS A 100 -5.78 4.89 0.66
CA HIS A 100 -6.18 4.89 2.07
C HIS A 100 -6.15 6.31 2.69
N LEU A 101 -5.15 7.13 2.34
CA LEU A 101 -5.07 8.51 2.81
C LEU A 101 -6.29 9.34 2.36
N ARG A 102 -6.69 9.23 1.09
CA ARG A 102 -7.88 9.97 0.61
C ARG A 102 -9.14 9.57 1.34
N ASN A 103 -9.34 8.27 1.56
CA ASN A 103 -10.51 7.80 2.28
C ASN A 103 -10.52 8.31 3.72
N ALA A 104 -9.37 8.34 4.40
CA ALA A 104 -9.26 8.93 5.73
C ALA A 104 -9.54 10.45 5.74
N LEU A 105 -8.98 11.19 4.78
CA LEU A 105 -9.16 12.65 4.69
C LEU A 105 -10.60 13.06 4.36
N LYS A 106 -11.32 12.27 3.55
CA LYS A 106 -12.76 12.44 3.30
C LYS A 106 -13.56 12.37 4.59
N ASP A 107 -13.20 11.43 5.46
CA ASP A 107 -13.87 11.25 6.74
C ASP A 107 -13.40 12.24 7.82
N THR A 108 -12.34 13.01 7.55
CA THR A 108 -11.74 13.97 8.50
C THR A 108 -11.47 15.36 7.88
N PRO A 109 -12.49 16.03 7.29
CA PRO A 109 -12.29 17.32 6.62
C PRO A 109 -11.82 18.44 7.56
N VAL A 110 -12.09 18.33 8.87
CA VAL A 110 -11.56 19.25 9.89
C VAL A 110 -10.04 19.14 10.00
N TYR A 111 -9.51 17.92 10.03
CA TYR A 111 -8.08 17.66 10.10
C TYR A 111 -7.35 18.19 8.85
N LEU A 112 -7.92 17.93 7.67
CA LEU A 112 -7.37 18.44 6.41
C LEU A 112 -7.29 19.97 6.38
N ARG A 113 -8.32 20.68 6.86
CA ARG A 113 -8.29 22.15 6.99
C ARG A 113 -7.19 22.62 7.94
N MET A 114 -7.03 21.95 9.06
CA MET A 114 -5.98 22.26 10.04
C MET A 114 -4.58 22.06 9.44
N LEU A 115 -4.35 20.99 8.67
CA LEU A 115 -3.09 20.84 7.92
C LEU A 115 -2.85 22.01 6.98
N PHE A 116 -3.86 22.40 6.19
CA PHE A 116 -3.70 23.48 5.22
C PHE A 116 -3.45 24.85 5.87
N GLN A 117 -3.98 25.09 7.07
CA GLN A 117 -3.71 26.31 7.83
C GLN A 117 -2.25 26.47 8.24
N LYS A 118 -1.51 25.36 8.43
CA LYS A 118 -0.08 25.41 8.80
C LYS A 118 0.79 25.97 7.69
N GLN A 119 0.36 25.85 6.42
CA GLN A 119 1.11 26.16 5.18
C GLN A 119 2.41 25.36 4.99
N THR A 120 3.22 25.19 6.04
CA THR A 120 4.37 24.29 6.08
C THR A 120 3.98 22.99 6.76
N LEU A 121 4.13 21.88 6.05
CA LEU A 121 3.85 20.53 6.53
C LEU A 121 5.15 19.74 6.69
N LYS A 122 5.37 19.19 7.89
CA LYS A 122 6.48 18.30 8.21
C LYS A 122 6.00 16.85 8.11
N ILE A 123 6.66 16.05 7.27
CA ILE A 123 6.36 14.63 7.09
C ILE A 123 7.59 13.81 7.51
N CYS A 124 7.41 12.84 8.40
CA CYS A 124 8.45 11.90 8.80
C CYS A 124 8.10 10.48 8.34
N SER A 125 8.94 9.88 7.51
CA SER A 125 8.79 8.50 7.04
C SER A 125 9.75 7.57 7.78
N LEU A 126 9.19 6.53 8.41
CA LEU A 126 9.90 5.57 9.26
C LEU A 126 10.07 4.24 8.53
N GLY A 127 11.33 3.82 8.33
CA GLY A 127 11.67 2.75 7.38
C GLY A 127 11.41 3.17 5.94
N GLY A 128 11.63 4.45 5.65
CA GLY A 128 11.12 5.07 4.43
C GLY A 128 11.73 4.56 3.13
N GLY A 129 12.94 4.00 3.15
CA GLY A 129 13.63 3.39 2.01
C GLY A 129 13.39 4.11 0.66
N PRO A 130 12.51 3.61 -0.22
CA PRO A 130 12.21 4.23 -1.52
C PRO A 130 11.31 5.49 -1.47
N THR A 131 10.85 5.94 -0.30
CA THR A 131 9.99 7.12 -0.06
C THR A 131 8.64 7.09 -0.78
N SER A 132 8.07 5.89 -0.95
CA SER A 132 6.83 5.71 -1.72
C SER A 132 5.60 6.32 -1.05
N ASP A 133 5.58 6.28 0.27
CA ASP A 133 4.61 6.95 1.11
C ASP A 133 4.66 8.47 0.99
N ILE A 134 5.85 9.07 1.07
CA ILE A 134 6.03 10.52 0.96
C ILE A 134 5.55 11.01 -0.41
N VAL A 135 5.95 10.35 -1.50
CA VAL A 135 5.52 10.70 -2.86
C VAL A 135 3.99 10.69 -2.95
N ALA A 136 3.33 9.69 -2.39
CA ALA A 136 1.87 9.61 -2.39
C ALA A 136 1.21 10.70 -1.55
N ILE A 137 1.65 10.90 -0.30
CA ILE A 137 1.07 11.89 0.62
C ILE A 137 1.17 13.29 0.02
N VAL A 138 2.36 13.63 -0.45
CA VAL A 138 2.64 14.92 -1.09
C VAL A 138 1.75 15.11 -2.32
N THR A 139 1.70 14.12 -3.23
CA THR A 139 0.86 14.19 -4.43
C THR A 139 -0.63 14.35 -4.10
N VAL A 140 -1.13 13.66 -3.06
CA VAL A 140 -2.52 13.77 -2.61
C VAL A 140 -2.80 15.15 -2.03
N LEU A 141 -1.98 15.62 -1.08
CA LEU A 141 -2.20 16.89 -0.40
C LEU A 141 -2.03 18.08 -1.34
N GLU A 142 -1.04 18.08 -2.24
CA GLU A 142 -0.90 19.12 -3.26
C GLU A 142 -2.10 19.14 -4.20
N SER A 143 -2.55 17.99 -4.70
CA SER A 143 -3.71 17.92 -5.60
C SER A 143 -4.98 18.49 -4.95
N ILE A 144 -5.18 18.24 -3.65
CA ILE A 144 -6.33 18.80 -2.92
C ILE A 144 -6.13 20.30 -2.66
N ALA A 145 -4.93 20.72 -2.24
CA ALA A 145 -4.63 22.11 -1.94
C ALA A 145 -4.69 23.01 -3.19
N GLU A 146 -4.21 22.53 -4.34
CA GLU A 146 -4.26 23.24 -5.62
C GLU A 146 -5.71 23.55 -6.04
N LYS A 147 -6.64 22.61 -5.83
CA LYS A 147 -8.08 22.83 -6.10
C LYS A 147 -8.68 23.94 -5.24
N GLU A 148 -8.13 24.14 -4.04
CA GLU A 148 -8.55 25.17 -3.08
C GLU A 148 -7.71 26.46 -3.21
N GLY A 149 -6.77 26.54 -4.15
CA GLY A 149 -5.88 27.70 -4.32
C GLY A 149 -4.87 27.88 -3.18
N ILE A 150 -4.56 26.81 -2.44
CA ILE A 150 -3.65 26.82 -1.30
C ILE A 150 -2.27 26.31 -1.74
N LEU A 151 -1.22 27.07 -1.40
CA LEU A 151 0.16 26.65 -1.60
C LEU A 151 0.70 26.00 -0.33
N LEU A 152 1.18 24.76 -0.44
CA LEU A 152 1.80 24.03 0.66
C LEU A 152 3.33 23.99 0.48
N ASP A 153 4.05 24.19 1.59
CA ASP A 153 5.47 23.89 1.72
C ASP A 153 5.67 22.57 2.46
N PHE A 154 6.54 21.69 1.96
CA PHE A 154 6.79 20.38 2.57
C PHE A 154 8.21 20.29 3.09
N ARG A 155 8.36 19.79 4.32
CA ARG A 155 9.64 19.41 4.93
C ARG A 155 9.62 17.94 5.24
N ILE A 156 10.58 17.20 4.68
CA ILE A 156 10.58 15.75 4.71
C ILE A 156 11.73 15.29 5.60
N THR A 157 11.46 14.35 6.50
CA THR A 157 12.51 13.56 7.17
C THR A 157 12.29 12.10 6.85
N VAL A 158 13.34 11.41 6.42
CA VAL A 158 13.35 9.96 6.24
C VAL A 158 14.24 9.36 7.32
N ILE A 159 13.71 8.44 8.10
CA ILE A 159 14.47 7.70 9.11
C ILE A 159 14.53 6.24 8.67
N ASP A 160 15.74 5.74 8.45
CA ASP A 160 15.97 4.37 7.99
C ASP A 160 17.22 3.79 8.64
N SER A 161 17.29 2.47 8.79
CA SER A 161 18.47 1.81 9.36
C SER A 161 19.59 1.64 8.33
N ASP A 162 19.30 1.74 7.04
CA ASP A 162 20.28 1.61 5.96
C ASP A 162 20.57 2.96 5.30
N LYS A 163 21.69 3.58 5.69
CA LYS A 163 22.18 4.85 5.10
C LYS A 163 22.36 4.83 3.58
N ARG A 164 22.45 3.67 2.94
CA ARG A 164 22.61 3.60 1.47
C ARG A 164 21.37 4.08 0.74
N TRP A 165 20.23 4.19 1.42
CA TRP A 165 19.03 4.81 0.88
C TRP A 165 19.15 6.33 0.70
N ILE A 166 20.04 7.04 1.40
CA ILE A 166 20.15 8.53 1.35
C ILE A 166 20.09 9.07 -0.09
N ASN A 167 21.03 8.64 -0.93
CA ASN A 167 21.12 9.13 -2.31
C ASN A 167 19.91 8.72 -3.15
N THR A 168 19.36 7.53 -2.88
CA THR A 168 18.16 7.04 -3.55
C THR A 168 16.94 7.88 -3.17
N CYS A 169 16.71 8.13 -1.87
CA CYS A 169 15.64 9.00 -1.35
C CYS A 169 15.70 10.39 -1.98
N ILE A 170 16.86 11.04 -1.92
CA ILE A 170 17.06 12.40 -2.45
C ILE A 170 16.77 12.44 -3.95
N THR A 171 17.23 11.43 -4.71
CA THR A 171 17.00 11.36 -6.16
C THR A 171 15.54 11.13 -6.52
N VAL A 172 14.86 10.22 -5.80
CA VAL A 172 13.43 9.92 -5.98
C VAL A 172 12.61 11.16 -5.64
N LEU A 173 12.77 11.72 -4.44
CA LEU A 173 12.03 12.91 -4.01
C LEU A 173 12.35 14.14 -4.88
N GLY A 174 13.59 14.30 -5.36
CA GLY A 174 13.99 15.34 -6.31
C GLY A 174 13.30 15.24 -7.69
N CYS A 175 12.53 14.19 -7.95
CA CYS A 175 11.63 14.12 -9.10
C CYS A 175 10.31 14.89 -8.89
N LEU A 176 9.92 15.17 -7.64
CA LEU A 176 8.78 16.04 -7.34
C LEU A 176 9.16 17.51 -7.58
N LYS A 177 8.19 18.30 -8.07
CA LYS A 177 8.44 19.67 -8.55
C LYS A 177 9.02 20.56 -7.45
N GLN A 178 8.47 20.46 -6.22
CA GLN A 178 8.86 21.26 -5.07
C GLN A 178 10.25 20.93 -4.52
N PHE A 179 10.75 19.70 -4.70
CA PHE A 179 12.06 19.31 -4.18
C PHE A 179 13.17 19.39 -5.23
N ARG A 180 12.83 19.50 -6.52
CA ARG A 180 13.80 19.52 -7.64
C ARG A 180 14.93 20.53 -7.49
N LYS A 181 14.65 21.69 -6.87
CA LYS A 181 15.62 22.76 -6.59
C LYS A 181 15.75 23.07 -5.09
N ALA A 182 15.12 22.27 -4.23
CA ALA A 182 15.04 22.51 -2.79
C ALA A 182 15.28 21.21 -2.02
N THR A 183 16.33 20.47 -2.39
CA THR A 183 16.72 19.22 -1.72
C THR A 183 17.07 19.44 -0.25
N TRP A 184 17.42 20.66 0.15
CA TRP A 184 17.61 21.07 1.55
C TRP A 184 16.35 20.86 2.43
N LYS A 185 15.18 20.68 1.83
CA LYS A 185 13.93 20.34 2.54
C LYS A 185 13.83 18.86 2.91
N ILE A 186 14.78 18.03 2.48
CA ILE A 186 14.83 16.59 2.73
C ILE A 186 15.95 16.32 3.72
N ASN A 187 15.60 15.85 4.91
CA ASN A 187 16.54 15.31 5.89
C ASN A 187 16.52 13.78 5.84
N PHE A 188 17.68 13.16 6.11
CA PHE A 188 17.78 11.72 6.29
C PHE A 188 18.55 11.42 7.57
N ILE A 189 17.99 10.55 8.40
CA ILE A 189 18.58 10.14 9.67
C ILE A 189 18.77 8.62 9.63
N GLU A 190 20.02 8.17 9.81
CA GLU A 190 20.33 6.74 10.00
C GLU A 190 20.00 6.35 11.44
N THR A 191 19.02 5.48 11.66
CA THR A 191 18.66 4.99 13.01
C THR A 191 17.99 3.62 12.94
N ASP A 192 18.37 2.71 13.84
CA ASP A 192 17.64 1.46 14.05
C ASP A 192 16.38 1.72 14.88
N LEU A 193 15.25 1.87 14.19
CA LEU A 193 13.96 2.13 14.83
C LEU A 193 13.48 1.00 15.75
N THR A 194 14.07 -0.19 15.70
CA THR A 194 13.70 -1.35 16.54
C THR A 194 14.31 -1.32 17.94
N ASP A 195 15.35 -0.53 18.15
CA ASP A 195 15.96 -0.30 19.46
C ASP A 195 15.84 1.18 19.83
N CYS A 196 14.83 1.52 20.64
CA CYS A 196 14.57 2.89 21.09
C CYS A 196 15.76 3.52 21.84
N LYS A 197 16.71 2.71 22.35
CA LYS A 197 17.92 3.23 22.99
C LYS A 197 18.90 3.86 22.00
N THR A 198 18.77 3.54 20.71
CA THR A 198 19.61 4.11 19.65
C THR A 198 19.07 5.45 19.13
N TYR A 199 17.92 5.90 19.62
CA TYR A 199 17.28 7.11 19.13
C TYR A 199 18.10 8.31 19.57
N THR A 200 18.61 9.05 18.59
CA THR A 200 19.30 10.30 18.86
C THR A 200 18.30 11.40 19.17
N ALA A 201 18.76 12.51 19.76
CA ALA A 201 17.93 13.70 19.94
C ALA A 201 17.35 14.21 18.60
N GLU A 202 18.08 14.05 17.50
CA GLU A 202 17.62 14.40 16.17
C GLU A 202 16.47 13.49 15.71
N THR A 203 16.61 12.17 15.91
CA THR A 203 15.57 11.17 15.61
C THR A 203 14.28 11.48 16.38
N SER A 204 14.38 11.65 17.70
CA SER A 204 13.21 11.95 18.54
C SER A 204 12.56 13.26 18.16
N LYS A 205 13.36 14.30 17.89
CA LYS A 205 12.85 15.61 17.44
C LYS A 205 12.15 15.52 16.10
N ALA A 206 12.70 14.79 15.13
CA ALA A 206 12.08 14.63 13.82
C ALA A 206 10.70 13.95 13.90
N ILE A 207 10.57 12.93 14.76
CA ILE A 207 9.28 12.26 15.03
C ILE A 207 8.32 13.20 15.76
N GLN A 208 8.82 13.88 16.81
CA GLN A 208 8.01 14.78 17.62
C GLN A 208 7.50 16.00 16.85
N ASP A 209 8.28 16.55 15.93
CA ASP A 209 7.94 17.76 15.19
C ASP A 209 7.03 17.51 13.97
N ALA A 210 6.80 16.26 13.58
CA ALA A 210 6.15 15.91 12.32
C ALA A 210 4.62 15.95 12.41
N ASP A 211 3.99 16.63 11.45
CA ASP A 211 2.54 16.70 11.30
C ASP A 211 1.95 15.37 10.80
N ILE A 212 2.73 14.63 10.00
CA ILE A 212 2.38 13.32 9.48
C ILE A 212 3.57 12.39 9.66
N VAL A 213 3.37 11.29 10.37
CA VAL A 213 4.35 10.22 10.55
C VAL A 213 3.85 8.96 9.88
N THR A 214 4.69 8.32 9.07
CA THR A 214 4.32 7.14 8.28
C THR A 214 5.20 5.95 8.58
N MET A 215 4.59 4.77 8.62
CA MET A 215 5.25 3.46 8.69
C MET A 215 4.70 2.60 7.57
N VAL A 216 5.39 2.59 6.43
CA VAL A 216 4.99 1.78 5.28
C VAL A 216 5.95 0.62 5.13
N LYS A 217 5.42 -0.61 5.17
CA LYS A 217 6.21 -1.85 5.08
C LYS A 217 7.22 -2.09 6.23
N PHE A 218 7.12 -1.29 7.29
CA PHE A 218 8.03 -1.30 8.43
C PHE A 218 8.11 -2.67 9.13
N PHE A 219 6.99 -3.33 9.39
CA PHE A 219 6.94 -4.60 10.12
C PHE A 219 7.33 -5.78 9.24
N THR A 220 6.95 -5.78 7.96
CA THR A 220 7.32 -6.90 7.06
C THR A 220 8.83 -6.99 6.85
N ASP A 221 9.55 -5.88 6.82
CA ASP A 221 11.00 -5.93 6.57
C ASP A 221 11.80 -6.50 7.75
N LEU A 222 11.12 -6.75 8.87
CA LEU A 222 11.67 -7.22 10.12
C LEU A 222 11.25 -8.69 10.41
N THR A 223 11.08 -9.53 9.39
CA THR A 223 10.46 -10.89 9.46
C THR A 223 10.98 -11.92 10.49
N SER A 224 12.00 -11.66 11.29
CA SER A 224 12.40 -12.61 12.34
C SER A 224 11.39 -12.60 13.51
N LEU A 225 10.68 -13.72 13.72
CA LEU A 225 9.73 -13.92 14.84
C LEU A 225 10.31 -13.54 16.22
N LYS A 226 11.64 -13.62 16.38
CA LYS A 226 12.38 -13.27 17.60
C LYS A 226 12.25 -11.81 18.03
N ARG A 227 11.72 -10.94 17.18
CA ARG A 227 11.71 -9.48 17.39
C ARG A 227 10.31 -8.86 17.52
N ARG A 228 9.23 -9.66 17.59
CA ARG A 228 7.85 -9.14 17.74
C ARG A 228 7.70 -8.12 18.87
N ARG A 229 8.26 -8.42 20.05
CA ARG A 229 8.25 -7.51 21.21
C ARG A 229 8.97 -6.19 20.95
N GLN A 230 10.00 -6.19 20.11
CA GLN A 230 10.72 -4.97 19.75
C GLN A 230 9.85 -4.06 18.89
N TYR A 231 9.01 -4.63 18.01
CA TYR A 231 8.12 -3.83 17.15
C TYR A 231 7.00 -3.17 17.91
N THR A 232 6.36 -3.90 18.82
CA THR A 232 5.33 -3.33 19.68
C THR A 232 5.91 -2.18 20.51
N ARG A 233 7.10 -2.36 21.10
CA ARG A 233 7.78 -1.30 21.85
C ARG A 233 8.19 -0.11 20.98
N ALA A 234 8.68 -0.35 19.78
CA ALA A 234 9.03 0.71 18.84
C ALA A 234 7.78 1.52 18.48
N PHE A 235 6.69 0.84 18.12
CA PHE A 235 5.41 1.46 17.81
C PHE A 235 4.87 2.30 18.98
N GLU A 236 4.84 1.73 20.19
CA GLU A 236 4.43 2.42 21.43
C GLU A 236 5.31 3.65 21.72
N HIS A 237 6.62 3.54 21.55
CA HIS A 237 7.54 4.66 21.79
C HIS A 237 7.34 5.77 20.76
N ILE A 238 7.19 5.41 19.49
CA ILE A 238 6.97 6.37 18.41
C ILE A 238 5.63 7.08 18.60
N SER A 239 4.54 6.35 18.86
CA SER A 239 3.21 6.94 19.11
C SER A 239 3.23 7.86 20.34
N ALA A 240 3.91 7.48 21.42
CA ALA A 240 4.09 8.33 22.59
C ALA A 240 4.85 9.63 22.26
N THR A 241 5.83 9.58 21.34
CA THR A 241 6.69 10.72 20.96
C THR A 241 6.00 11.77 20.09
N LEU A 242 4.97 11.37 19.32
CA LEU A 242 4.26 12.29 18.41
C LEU A 242 3.71 13.53 19.14
N HIS A 243 3.68 14.69 18.50
CA HIS A 243 3.00 15.85 19.07
C HIS A 243 1.46 15.74 18.90
N PRO A 244 0.67 16.44 19.76
CA PRO A 244 -0.77 16.56 19.57
C PRO A 244 -1.12 17.05 18.16
N GLN A 245 -2.17 16.50 17.54
CA GLN A 245 -2.57 16.75 16.14
C GLN A 245 -1.71 16.09 15.07
N ALA A 246 -0.67 15.33 15.41
CA ALA A 246 0.04 14.55 14.41
C ALA A 246 -0.84 13.40 13.87
N MET A 247 -0.74 13.11 12.58
CA MET A 247 -1.28 11.90 11.99
C MET A 247 -0.24 10.79 12.03
N LEU A 248 -0.63 9.61 12.52
CA LEU A 248 0.15 8.38 12.38
C LEU A 248 -0.50 7.51 11.31
N PHE A 249 0.24 7.20 10.25
CA PHE A 249 -0.21 6.39 9.12
C PHE A 249 0.59 5.09 9.07
N VAL A 250 -0.06 3.95 9.22
CA VAL A 250 0.56 2.63 9.08
C VAL A 250 -0.03 1.93 7.87
N LEU A 251 0.83 1.39 7.01
CA LEU A 251 0.44 0.48 5.93
C LEU A 251 1.44 -0.66 5.81
N ASP A 252 0.97 -1.89 5.95
CA ASP A 252 1.83 -3.06 5.86
C ASP A 252 1.10 -4.27 5.28
N LYS A 253 1.78 -5.43 5.18
CA LYS A 253 1.16 -6.70 4.82
C LYS A 253 0.09 -7.04 5.85
N SER A 254 -1.11 -7.42 5.38
CA SER A 254 -2.16 -7.93 6.26
C SER A 254 -1.72 -9.23 6.93
N ASN A 255 -1.30 -9.10 8.19
CA ASN A 255 -0.85 -10.17 9.06
C ASN A 255 -1.38 -9.88 10.48
N PRO A 256 -2.02 -10.85 11.15
CA PRO A 256 -2.63 -10.63 12.46
C PRO A 256 -1.65 -10.13 13.50
N ASP A 257 -0.41 -10.61 13.48
CA ASP A 257 0.60 -10.23 14.46
C ASP A 257 1.06 -8.78 14.29
N PHE A 258 1.17 -8.32 13.04
CA PHE A 258 1.52 -6.92 12.74
C PHE A 258 0.36 -6.00 13.12
N ILE A 259 -0.87 -6.38 12.78
CA ILE A 259 -2.07 -5.63 13.14
C ILE A 259 -2.20 -5.54 14.67
N LYS A 260 -2.06 -6.66 15.39
CA LYS A 260 -2.10 -6.69 16.87
C LYS A 260 -1.00 -5.83 17.49
N SER A 261 0.16 -5.69 16.82
CA SER A 261 1.27 -4.86 17.32
C SER A 261 1.00 -3.36 17.20
N CYS A 262 -0.02 -2.94 16.44
CA CYS A 262 -0.36 -1.54 16.19
C CYS A 262 -1.67 -1.14 16.90
N GLY A 263 -1.70 -1.19 18.25
CA GLY A 263 -2.90 -0.88 19.03
C GLY A 263 -3.86 -2.07 19.21
N GLY A 264 -3.36 -3.30 19.20
CA GLY A 264 -4.18 -4.50 19.44
C GLY A 264 -5.19 -4.79 18.32
N TYR A 265 -6.18 -5.61 18.64
CA TYR A 265 -7.26 -5.97 17.70
C TYR A 265 -8.25 -4.82 17.48
N SER A 266 -8.49 -3.99 18.50
CA SER A 266 -9.36 -2.81 18.41
C SER A 266 -8.74 -1.66 17.62
N GLY A 267 -7.40 -1.64 17.50
CA GLY A 267 -6.64 -0.54 16.93
C GLY A 267 -6.60 0.70 17.83
N GLU A 268 -7.02 0.59 19.09
CA GLU A 268 -7.09 1.71 20.01
C GLU A 268 -5.73 1.96 20.67
N ILE A 269 -5.40 3.25 20.81
CA ILE A 269 -4.16 3.73 21.40
C ILE A 269 -4.53 4.92 22.26
N ASP A 270 -4.00 4.97 23.48
CA ASP A 270 -4.28 6.05 24.42
C ASP A 270 -3.85 7.41 23.85
N GLY A 271 -4.78 8.37 23.87
CA GLY A 271 -4.56 9.72 23.33
C GLY A 271 -4.56 9.79 21.80
N PHE A 272 -5.20 8.83 21.13
CA PHE A 272 -5.39 8.86 19.68
C PHE A 272 -6.84 8.57 19.27
N HIS A 273 -7.28 9.26 18.23
CA HIS A 273 -8.48 8.92 17.46
C HIS A 273 -8.10 8.06 16.25
N LEU A 274 -8.55 6.80 16.22
CA LEU A 274 -8.48 5.96 15.01
C LEU A 274 -9.51 6.46 14.00
N VAL A 275 -9.05 7.08 12.91
CA VAL A 275 -9.93 7.73 11.92
C VAL A 275 -10.16 6.91 10.66
N TYR A 276 -9.30 5.92 10.41
CA TYR A 276 -9.43 5.01 9.28
C TYR A 276 -8.76 3.68 9.58
N GLU A 277 -9.43 2.59 9.23
CA GLU A 277 -8.91 1.23 9.37
C GLU A 277 -9.36 0.38 8.19
N GLU A 278 -8.43 -0.39 7.66
CA GLU A 278 -8.69 -1.45 6.69
C GLU A 278 -7.76 -2.62 7.02
N LEU A 279 -8.31 -3.69 7.61
CA LEU A 279 -7.54 -4.82 8.12
C LEU A 279 -6.93 -5.73 7.03
N CYS A 280 -7.56 -5.80 5.86
CA CYS A 280 -7.12 -6.67 4.77
C CYS A 280 -7.78 -6.26 3.44
N ASP A 281 -7.19 -5.29 2.76
CA ASP A 281 -7.58 -4.92 1.40
C ASP A 281 -6.73 -5.67 0.36
N CYS A 282 -7.38 -6.09 -0.72
CA CYS A 282 -6.69 -6.48 -1.94
C CYS A 282 -6.45 -5.22 -2.77
N HIS A 283 -5.42 -4.45 -2.40
CA HIS A 283 -5.01 -3.31 -3.20
C HIS A 283 -4.51 -3.80 -4.56
N THR A 284 -4.95 -3.15 -5.63
CA THR A 284 -4.49 -3.44 -6.99
C THR A 284 -4.08 -2.16 -7.71
N LEU A 285 -3.19 -2.28 -8.68
CA LEU A 285 -2.98 -1.25 -9.68
C LEU A 285 -4.04 -1.41 -10.77
N ASP A 286 -4.46 -0.30 -11.37
CA ASP A 286 -5.33 -0.36 -12.54
C ASP A 286 -4.75 -1.28 -13.64
N ILE A 287 -5.61 -2.12 -14.19
CA ILE A 287 -5.19 -3.16 -15.13
C ILE A 287 -4.63 -2.58 -16.43
N ASN A 288 -5.19 -1.47 -16.94
CA ASN A 288 -4.72 -0.83 -18.15
C ASN A 288 -3.37 -0.17 -17.92
N VAL A 289 -3.18 0.42 -16.72
CA VAL A 289 -1.87 0.90 -16.29
C VAL A 289 -0.90 -0.25 -16.29
N VAL A 290 -1.19 -1.35 -15.61
CA VAL A 290 -0.31 -2.52 -15.54
C VAL A 290 0.05 -3.04 -16.93
N LEU A 291 -0.89 -3.13 -17.87
CA LEU A 291 -0.61 -3.53 -19.25
C LEU A 291 0.32 -2.53 -19.97
N ASN A 292 0.13 -1.23 -19.79
CA ASN A 292 0.99 -0.20 -20.39
C ASN A 292 2.40 -0.21 -19.77
N VAL A 293 2.45 -0.38 -18.45
CA VAL A 293 3.66 -0.51 -17.65
C VAL A 293 4.47 -1.70 -18.10
N PHE A 294 3.84 -2.89 -18.21
CA PHE A 294 4.49 -4.09 -18.69
C PHE A 294 5.13 -3.84 -20.06
N GLY A 295 4.42 -3.22 -21.00
CA GLY A 295 4.99 -2.88 -22.30
C GLY A 295 6.23 -1.98 -22.21
N GLN A 296 6.18 -0.92 -21.38
CA GLN A 296 7.30 0.03 -21.25
C GLN A 296 8.51 -0.57 -20.51
N TYR A 297 8.30 -1.23 -19.37
CA TYR A 297 9.38 -1.88 -18.63
C TYR A 297 9.96 -3.04 -19.41
N GLN A 298 9.13 -3.86 -20.06
CA GLN A 298 9.62 -4.95 -20.90
C GLN A 298 10.51 -4.44 -22.04
N LYS A 299 10.13 -3.32 -22.67
CA LYS A 299 10.91 -2.71 -23.74
C LYS A 299 12.26 -2.18 -23.27
N ASN A 300 12.32 -1.53 -22.11
CA ASN A 300 13.50 -0.75 -21.70
C ASN A 300 14.34 -1.39 -20.59
N LEU A 301 13.75 -2.26 -19.77
CA LEU A 301 14.36 -2.87 -18.59
C LEU A 301 14.31 -4.42 -18.61
N GLY A 302 13.73 -5.01 -19.65
CA GLY A 302 13.52 -6.46 -19.75
C GLY A 302 12.30 -6.95 -18.95
N LYS A 303 12.17 -8.28 -18.81
CA LYS A 303 11.01 -8.92 -18.15
C LYS A 303 11.04 -8.73 -16.62
N ILE A 304 10.78 -7.50 -16.17
CA ILE A 304 10.65 -7.14 -14.76
C ILE A 304 9.21 -7.38 -14.31
N LYS A 305 9.01 -8.22 -13.29
CA LYS A 305 7.72 -8.42 -12.62
C LYS A 305 7.50 -7.32 -11.59
N CYS A 306 6.53 -6.45 -11.83
CA CYS A 306 6.11 -5.44 -10.86
C CYS A 306 4.97 -5.98 -9.99
N ASN A 307 4.91 -5.53 -8.75
CA ASN A 307 3.75 -5.79 -7.90
C ASN A 307 2.58 -4.97 -8.41
N ASN A 308 1.55 -5.67 -8.85
CA ASN A 308 0.30 -5.09 -9.34
C ASN A 308 -0.87 -5.37 -8.40
N SER A 309 -0.68 -6.24 -7.41
CA SER A 309 -1.70 -6.62 -6.44
C SER A 309 -1.06 -7.12 -5.15
N GLY A 310 -1.70 -6.84 -4.02
CA GLY A 310 -1.20 -7.22 -2.70
C GLY A 310 -2.25 -7.11 -1.62
N LEU A 311 -2.11 -7.95 -0.58
CA LEU A 311 -2.91 -7.87 0.63
C LEU A 311 -2.25 -6.88 1.58
N VAL A 312 -2.91 -5.76 1.84
CA VAL A 312 -2.42 -4.72 2.74
C VAL A 312 -3.39 -4.53 3.90
N PHE A 313 -2.87 -4.12 5.05
CA PHE A 313 -3.68 -3.45 6.06
C PHE A 313 -3.24 -1.99 6.14
N ALA A 314 -4.17 -1.11 6.51
CA ALA A 314 -3.92 0.28 6.78
C ALA A 314 -4.63 0.71 8.07
N ARG A 315 -3.95 1.50 8.90
CA ARG A 315 -4.54 2.18 10.05
C ARG A 315 -4.02 3.60 10.11
N ILE A 316 -4.91 4.54 10.38
CA ILE A 316 -4.58 5.97 10.44
C ILE A 316 -5.18 6.54 11.71
N TRP A 317 -4.31 7.10 12.55
CA TRP A 317 -4.69 7.76 13.78
C TRP A 317 -4.39 9.25 13.73
N LEU A 318 -5.15 10.02 14.48
CA LEU A 318 -4.85 11.40 14.81
C LEU A 318 -4.57 11.50 16.30
N LYS A 319 -3.42 12.05 16.69
CA LYS A 319 -3.10 12.25 18.10
C LYS A 319 -3.96 13.36 18.70
N ASP A 320 -4.57 13.08 19.83
CA ASP A 320 -5.51 13.96 20.50
C ASP A 320 -4.85 15.29 20.83
N SER A 321 -5.62 16.37 20.74
CA SER A 321 -5.12 17.73 20.97
C SER A 321 -6.07 18.60 21.77
N SER A 322 -6.97 17.99 22.55
CA SER A 322 -8.16 18.61 23.16
C SER A 322 -9.25 19.07 22.17
N ILE A 323 -9.01 19.00 20.85
CA ILE A 323 -10.06 19.21 19.83
C ILE A 323 -11.07 18.07 19.93
N GLN A 324 -12.35 18.39 20.18
CA GLN A 324 -13.45 17.43 20.11
C GLN A 324 -13.61 16.93 18.65
N ILE A 325 -12.87 15.90 18.28
CA ILE A 325 -13.23 15.06 17.15
C ILE A 325 -14.49 14.32 17.61
N ASP A 326 -15.54 14.36 16.79
CA ASP A 326 -16.82 13.72 17.12
C ASP A 326 -16.58 12.25 17.53
N ASN A 327 -16.70 11.99 18.83
CA ASN A 327 -16.47 10.67 19.44
C ASN A 327 -17.45 9.62 18.92
N SER A 328 -18.50 10.01 18.17
CA SER A 328 -19.42 9.09 17.52
C SER A 328 -18.71 8.07 16.62
N LYS A 329 -17.57 8.44 16.00
CA LYS A 329 -16.79 7.58 15.09
C LYS A 329 -15.92 6.51 15.77
N ASN A 330 -15.74 6.59 17.09
CA ASN A 330 -15.05 5.55 17.85
C ASN A 330 -15.92 4.31 18.09
N LYS A 331 -17.16 4.29 17.62
CA LYS A 331 -17.99 3.08 17.64
C LYS A 331 -17.44 2.07 16.64
N LEU A 332 -17.00 0.90 17.12
CA LEU A 332 -16.57 -0.26 16.32
C LEU A 332 -17.53 -0.56 15.16
N LYS A 333 -18.83 -0.35 15.37
CA LYS A 333 -19.86 -0.43 14.33
C LYS A 333 -19.56 0.43 13.09
N LEU A 334 -19.11 1.67 13.25
CA LEU A 334 -18.75 2.55 12.12
C LEU A 334 -17.42 2.12 11.47
N ARG A 335 -16.47 1.60 12.26
CA ARG A 335 -15.17 1.11 11.77
C ARG A 335 -15.34 -0.06 10.81
N PHE A 336 -16.19 -1.03 11.15
CA PHE A 336 -16.40 -2.20 10.29
C PHE A 336 -17.42 -2.00 9.17
N GLN A 337 -18.24 -0.94 9.20
CA GLN A 337 -19.25 -0.67 8.16
C GLN A 337 -18.65 -0.21 6.83
N LYS A 338 -17.50 0.47 6.84
CA LYS A 338 -16.85 0.97 5.63
C LYS A 338 -15.77 0.02 5.14
N ASN A 339 -16.12 -0.85 4.20
CA ASN A 339 -15.12 -1.51 3.36
C ASN A 339 -14.78 -0.56 2.21
N ALA A 340 -13.74 0.26 2.40
CA ALA A 340 -13.18 1.01 1.29
C ALA A 340 -12.30 0.06 0.46
N GLU A 341 -12.84 -0.40 -0.67
CA GLU A 341 -12.15 -1.36 -1.55
C GLU A 341 -11.70 -0.63 -2.80
N LYS A 342 -10.41 -0.75 -3.15
CA LYS A 342 -9.95 -0.18 -4.42
C LYS A 342 -10.39 -1.00 -5.63
N TYR A 343 -10.42 -2.33 -5.47
CA TYR A 343 -10.82 -3.25 -6.53
C TYR A 343 -12.15 -3.89 -6.18
N ASN A 344 -13.18 -3.55 -6.96
CA ASN A 344 -14.49 -4.17 -6.84
C ASN A 344 -14.69 -5.13 -8.01
N PRO A 345 -14.62 -6.47 -7.79
CA PRO A 345 -14.86 -7.44 -8.85
C PRO A 345 -16.21 -7.26 -9.56
N LYS A 346 -17.22 -6.67 -8.95
CA LYS A 346 -18.52 -6.50 -9.64
C LYS A 346 -18.45 -5.38 -10.69
N GLU A 347 -17.62 -4.37 -10.46
CA GLU A 347 -17.51 -3.18 -11.30
C GLU A 347 -16.34 -3.28 -12.28
N ASP A 348 -15.18 -3.73 -11.79
CA ASP A 348 -13.92 -3.76 -12.55
C ASP A 348 -13.68 -5.08 -13.29
N PHE A 349 -14.15 -6.21 -12.74
CA PHE A 349 -13.92 -7.50 -13.36
C PHE A 349 -14.85 -7.65 -14.54
N LEU A 350 -14.31 -7.38 -15.73
CA LEU A 350 -14.93 -7.74 -17.00
C LEU A 350 -16.45 -7.50 -16.91
N ASN A 351 -16.88 -6.29 -16.51
CA ASN A 351 -18.29 -5.87 -16.57
C ASN A 351 -18.87 -6.53 -17.84
N ILE A 352 -20.09 -7.06 -17.83
CA ILE A 352 -20.67 -7.80 -18.96
C ILE A 352 -20.25 -7.22 -20.32
N ASN A 353 -20.18 -5.89 -20.41
CA ASN A 353 -19.59 -5.13 -21.51
C ASN A 353 -18.10 -5.40 -21.81
N SER A 354 -17.19 -5.24 -20.85
CA SER A 354 -15.76 -5.56 -20.96
C SER A 354 -15.49 -7.05 -21.25
N PHE A 355 -16.25 -7.99 -20.66
CA PHE A 355 -16.13 -9.41 -21.03
C PHE A 355 -16.53 -9.65 -22.48
N ARG A 356 -17.68 -9.11 -22.89
CA ARG A 356 -18.17 -9.22 -24.26
C ARG A 356 -17.21 -8.56 -25.24
N SER A 357 -16.59 -7.44 -24.86
CA SER A 357 -15.55 -6.78 -25.66
C SER A 357 -14.31 -7.67 -25.83
N TRP A 358 -13.87 -8.33 -24.76
CA TRP A 358 -12.81 -9.32 -24.83
C TRP A 358 -13.21 -10.51 -25.72
N GLU A 359 -14.38 -11.09 -25.51
CA GLU A 359 -14.92 -12.22 -26.28
C GLU A 359 -14.94 -11.90 -27.78
N ASN A 360 -15.43 -10.72 -28.15
CA ASN A 360 -15.47 -10.25 -29.53
C ASN A 360 -14.07 -10.12 -30.13
N THR A 361 -13.15 -9.50 -29.39
CA THR A 361 -11.76 -9.30 -29.84
C THR A 361 -11.02 -10.63 -29.99
N PHE A 362 -11.12 -11.49 -28.97
CA PHE A 362 -10.52 -12.83 -28.94
C PHE A 362 -11.05 -13.69 -30.10
N SER A 363 -12.37 -13.72 -30.29
CA SER A 363 -13.01 -14.51 -31.33
C SER A 363 -12.62 -14.04 -32.72
N ARG A 364 -12.48 -12.73 -32.92
CA ARG A 364 -11.98 -12.16 -34.19
C ARG A 364 -10.54 -12.58 -34.43
N GLN A 365 -9.62 -12.30 -33.50
CA GLN A 365 -8.20 -12.66 -33.62
C GLN A 365 -8.01 -14.14 -33.89
N LYS A 366 -8.67 -15.03 -33.14
CA LYS A 366 -8.51 -16.47 -33.33
C LYS A 366 -9.11 -16.95 -34.65
N LYS A 367 -10.19 -16.33 -35.12
CA LYS A 367 -10.72 -16.61 -36.46
C LYS A 367 -9.72 -16.22 -37.54
N ASP A 368 -9.06 -15.07 -37.38
CA ASP A 368 -8.01 -14.60 -38.28
C ASP A 368 -6.78 -15.54 -38.24
N ASP A 369 -6.47 -16.13 -37.08
CA ASP A 369 -5.46 -17.19 -36.89
C ASP A 369 -5.89 -18.57 -37.45
N GLY A 370 -7.05 -18.67 -38.11
CA GLY A 370 -7.57 -19.91 -38.71
C GLY A 370 -8.24 -20.88 -37.73
N TRP A 371 -8.56 -20.47 -36.50
CA TRP A 371 -9.27 -21.32 -35.56
C TRP A 371 -10.72 -21.54 -35.99
N ASN A 372 -11.20 -22.77 -35.82
CA ASN A 372 -12.61 -23.06 -36.07
C ASN A 372 -13.51 -22.49 -34.96
N ARG A 373 -14.75 -22.17 -35.33
CA ARG A 373 -15.77 -21.59 -34.42
C ARG A 373 -16.01 -22.43 -33.17
N LYS A 374 -15.98 -23.76 -33.29
CA LYS A 374 -16.21 -24.68 -32.15
C LYS A 374 -15.10 -24.56 -31.11
N GLY A 375 -13.84 -24.46 -31.54
CA GLY A 375 -12.67 -24.26 -30.67
C GLY A 375 -12.72 -22.91 -29.94
N ILE A 376 -13.03 -21.84 -30.68
CA ILE A 376 -13.19 -20.49 -30.11
C ILE A 376 -14.30 -20.48 -29.05
N ASN A 377 -15.49 -20.97 -29.39
CA ASN A 377 -16.63 -21.03 -28.47
C ASN A 377 -16.33 -21.85 -27.21
N LYS A 378 -15.61 -22.97 -27.35
CA LYS A 378 -15.22 -23.81 -26.21
C LYS A 378 -14.32 -23.05 -25.23
N ILE A 379 -13.38 -22.25 -25.73
CA ILE A 379 -12.51 -21.42 -24.87
C ILE A 379 -13.33 -20.32 -24.21
N VAL A 380 -14.11 -19.55 -24.97
CA VAL A 380 -14.96 -18.48 -24.43
C VAL A 380 -15.88 -19.01 -23.33
N LEU A 381 -16.55 -20.14 -23.57
CA LEU A 381 -17.43 -20.79 -22.58
C LEU A 381 -16.67 -21.15 -21.30
N LYS A 382 -15.48 -21.78 -21.43
CA LYS A 382 -14.63 -22.13 -20.28
C LYS A 382 -14.24 -20.89 -19.46
N HIS A 383 -13.92 -19.78 -20.11
CA HIS A 383 -13.59 -18.53 -19.43
C HIS A 383 -14.80 -17.92 -18.71
N ASN A 384 -15.98 -17.97 -19.35
CA ASN A 384 -17.23 -17.50 -18.76
C ASN A 384 -17.66 -18.33 -17.54
N GLU A 385 -17.59 -19.67 -17.63
CA GLU A 385 -17.87 -20.58 -16.52
C GLU A 385 -16.95 -20.32 -15.32
N LYS A 386 -15.63 -20.24 -15.57
CA LYS A 386 -14.63 -19.95 -14.54
C LYS A 386 -14.87 -18.58 -13.87
N ARG A 387 -15.23 -17.56 -14.65
CA ARG A 387 -15.65 -16.24 -14.14
C ARG A 387 -16.85 -16.36 -13.22
N ASN A 388 -17.90 -17.05 -13.65
CA ASN A 388 -19.15 -17.14 -12.91
C ASN A 388 -18.96 -17.88 -11.58
N ASP A 389 -18.14 -18.93 -11.58
CA ASP A 389 -17.74 -19.64 -10.36
C ASP A 389 -17.04 -18.71 -9.35
N MET A 390 -16.08 -17.90 -9.81
CA MET A 390 -15.40 -16.94 -8.92
C MET A 390 -16.35 -15.87 -8.37
N LEU A 391 -17.22 -15.31 -9.21
CA LEU A 391 -18.19 -14.29 -8.77
C LEU A 391 -19.20 -14.86 -7.76
N LYS A 392 -19.64 -16.10 -7.96
CA LYS A 392 -20.50 -16.81 -7.00
C LYS A 392 -19.81 -16.93 -5.64
N LYS A 393 -18.55 -17.36 -5.62
CA LYS A 393 -17.74 -17.45 -4.38
C LYS A 393 -17.55 -16.10 -3.70
N VAL A 394 -17.34 -15.01 -4.46
CA VAL A 394 -17.27 -13.65 -3.89
C VAL A 394 -18.56 -13.30 -3.15
N VAL A 395 -19.72 -13.58 -3.76
CA VAL A 395 -21.02 -13.31 -3.12
C VAL A 395 -21.21 -14.15 -1.85
N GLU A 396 -20.85 -15.43 -1.89
CA GLU A 396 -20.96 -16.35 -0.75
C GLU A 396 -20.08 -15.88 0.42
N ILE A 397 -18.79 -15.62 0.18
CA ILE A 397 -17.86 -15.15 1.22
C ILE A 397 -18.27 -13.77 1.73
N THR A 398 -18.74 -12.86 0.88
CA THR A 398 -19.22 -11.54 1.30
C THR A 398 -20.40 -11.65 2.26
N LYS A 399 -21.31 -12.59 2.01
CA LYS A 399 -22.45 -12.86 2.90
C LYS A 399 -21.96 -13.36 4.27
N LEU A 400 -21.04 -14.32 4.29
CA LEU A 400 -20.44 -14.85 5.53
C LEU A 400 -19.67 -13.77 6.31
N LEU A 401 -18.93 -12.91 5.60
CA LEU A 401 -18.19 -11.79 6.17
C LEU A 401 -19.13 -10.78 6.83
N ASN A 402 -20.27 -10.47 6.19
CA ASN A 402 -21.26 -9.56 6.76
C ASN A 402 -21.90 -10.15 8.04
N THR A 403 -22.24 -11.44 8.05
CA THR A 403 -22.75 -12.10 9.26
C THR A 403 -21.72 -12.09 10.39
N THR A 404 -20.47 -12.45 10.09
CA THR A 404 -19.40 -12.45 11.11
C THR A 404 -19.08 -11.04 11.61
N ARG A 405 -19.26 -10.01 10.76
CA ARG A 405 -19.15 -8.61 11.16
C ARG A 405 -20.24 -8.24 12.17
N GLU A 406 -21.48 -8.65 11.92
CA GLU A 406 -22.60 -8.39 12.83
C GLU A 406 -22.40 -9.08 14.19
N GLU A 407 -21.87 -10.32 14.18
CA GLU A 407 -21.45 -11.04 15.38
C GLU A 407 -20.40 -10.23 16.16
N LEU A 408 -19.30 -9.82 15.50
CA LEU A 408 -18.20 -9.05 16.10
C LEU A 408 -18.67 -7.71 16.71
N VAL A 409 -19.56 -7.00 16.02
CA VAL A 409 -20.12 -5.74 16.53
C VAL A 409 -21.02 -5.98 17.74
N SER A 410 -21.88 -7.00 17.69
CA SER A 410 -22.82 -7.31 18.77
C SER A 410 -22.10 -7.77 20.04
N GLU A 411 -21.08 -8.60 19.90
CA GLU A 411 -20.26 -9.06 21.02
C GLU A 411 -19.49 -7.91 21.68
N SER A 412 -18.93 -7.01 20.88
CA SER A 412 -18.28 -5.81 21.42
C SER A 412 -19.25 -4.89 22.18
N GLU A 413 -20.50 -4.77 21.72
CA GLU A 413 -21.53 -4.02 22.45
C GLU A 413 -21.86 -4.70 23.79
N LEU A 414 -21.99 -6.03 23.84
CA LEU A 414 -22.23 -6.79 25.08
C LEU A 414 -21.07 -6.69 26.09
N LEU A 415 -19.82 -6.73 25.62
CA LEU A 415 -18.64 -6.61 26.49
C LEU A 415 -18.59 -5.24 27.18
N LYS A 416 -19.06 -4.17 26.53
CA LYS A 416 -19.11 -2.83 27.12
C LYS A 416 -20.12 -2.71 28.26
N ASP A 417 -21.21 -3.46 28.20
CA ASP A 417 -22.25 -3.45 29.22
C ASP A 417 -21.88 -4.30 30.46
N THR A 418 -20.85 -5.15 30.34
CA THR A 418 -20.40 -6.02 31.42
C THR A 418 -19.36 -5.30 32.28
N ALA A 419 -19.76 -4.87 33.48
CA ALA A 419 -18.90 -4.12 34.41
C ALA A 419 -17.59 -4.87 34.71
N GLY A 420 -16.47 -4.36 34.20
CA GLY A 420 -15.12 -4.87 34.49
C GLY A 420 -14.25 -5.13 33.26
N PHE A 421 -14.81 -5.14 32.05
CA PHE A 421 -14.02 -5.24 30.82
C PHE A 421 -13.53 -3.86 30.38
N SER A 422 -12.26 -3.77 29.99
CA SER A 422 -11.79 -2.57 29.31
C SER A 422 -12.55 -2.45 27.98
N SER A 423 -12.94 -1.24 27.59
CA SER A 423 -13.73 -0.98 26.36
C SER A 423 -13.06 -1.44 25.05
N ASN A 424 -11.84 -1.96 25.15
CA ASN A 424 -10.91 -2.23 24.07
C ASN A 424 -10.71 -3.75 23.86
N GLU A 425 -11.32 -4.59 24.71
CA GLU A 425 -11.24 -6.04 24.57
C GLU A 425 -12.18 -6.54 23.47
N ILE A 426 -11.59 -7.18 22.47
CA ILE A 426 -12.27 -7.91 21.41
C ILE A 426 -11.89 -9.37 21.57
N ASP A 427 -12.88 -10.26 21.51
CA ASP A 427 -12.63 -11.70 21.49
C ASP A 427 -11.71 -12.07 20.32
N GLU A 428 -10.59 -12.71 20.66
CA GLU A 428 -9.54 -13.04 19.70
C GLU A 428 -10.02 -14.05 18.66
N ASP A 429 -10.87 -15.00 19.04
CA ASP A 429 -11.37 -16.04 18.14
C ASP A 429 -12.38 -15.46 17.13
N VAL A 430 -13.29 -14.60 17.58
CA VAL A 430 -14.26 -13.93 16.70
C VAL A 430 -13.55 -12.94 15.77
N TRP A 431 -12.57 -12.18 16.26
CA TRP A 431 -11.76 -11.30 15.43
C TRP A 431 -10.95 -12.09 14.39
N MET A 432 -10.32 -13.20 14.79
CA MET A 432 -9.56 -14.06 13.88
C MET A 432 -10.46 -14.70 12.82
N LYS A 433 -11.67 -15.14 13.18
CA LYS A 433 -12.69 -15.62 12.23
C LYS A 433 -13.04 -14.54 11.20
N PHE A 434 -13.31 -13.31 11.65
CA PHE A 434 -13.58 -12.16 10.77
C PHE A 434 -12.40 -11.87 9.83
N TRP A 435 -11.19 -11.79 10.38
CA TRP A 435 -9.98 -11.51 9.61
C TRP A 435 -9.69 -12.60 8.58
N ASN A 436 -9.85 -13.88 8.93
CA ASN A 436 -9.67 -15.01 8.01
C ASN A 436 -10.62 -14.92 6.81
N LEU A 437 -11.91 -14.63 7.05
CA LEU A 437 -12.89 -14.44 5.97
C LEU A 437 -12.53 -13.23 5.09
N LYS A 438 -12.05 -12.13 5.70
CA LYS A 438 -11.61 -10.95 4.96
C LYS A 438 -10.39 -11.26 4.10
N GLN A 439 -9.42 -12.02 4.63
CA GLN A 439 -8.25 -12.48 3.90
C GLN A 439 -8.64 -13.41 2.74
N GLU A 440 -9.55 -14.37 2.97
CA GLU A 440 -10.06 -15.26 1.94
C GLU A 440 -10.72 -14.48 0.80
N LEU A 441 -11.59 -13.53 1.14
CA LEU A 441 -12.24 -12.65 0.17
C LEU A 441 -11.20 -11.86 -0.64
N SER A 442 -10.23 -11.25 0.03
CA SER A 442 -9.18 -10.45 -0.61
C SER A 442 -8.24 -11.31 -1.48
N MET A 443 -7.96 -12.56 -1.09
CA MET A 443 -7.23 -13.52 -1.93
C MET A 443 -8.02 -13.92 -3.17
N LEU A 444 -9.33 -14.14 -3.03
CA LEU A 444 -10.21 -14.43 -4.16
C LEU A 444 -10.26 -13.24 -5.14
N LYS A 445 -10.37 -12.00 -4.62
CA LYS A 445 -10.27 -10.77 -5.43
C LYS A 445 -8.96 -10.68 -6.19
N ARG A 446 -7.84 -10.97 -5.52
CA ARG A 446 -6.51 -11.02 -6.16
C ARG A 446 -6.45 -12.07 -7.27
N HIS A 447 -7.03 -13.25 -7.04
CA HIS A 447 -7.09 -14.30 -8.05
C HIS A 447 -7.91 -13.88 -9.27
N ILE A 448 -9.07 -13.26 -9.03
CA ILE A 448 -9.94 -12.68 -10.06
C ILE A 448 -9.18 -11.61 -10.86
N TYR A 449 -8.49 -10.69 -10.19
CA TYR A 449 -7.68 -9.64 -10.82
C TYR A 449 -6.58 -10.24 -11.72
N ASN A 450 -5.80 -11.19 -11.19
CA ASN A 450 -4.73 -11.86 -11.95
C ASN A 450 -5.28 -12.65 -13.14
N TYR A 451 -6.47 -13.25 -12.99
CA TYR A 451 -7.14 -13.95 -14.07
C TYR A 451 -7.57 -12.98 -15.18
N SER A 452 -8.14 -11.83 -14.84
CA SER A 452 -8.41 -10.75 -15.80
C SER A 452 -7.16 -10.31 -16.55
N LEU A 453 -6.08 -10.07 -15.82
CA LEU A 453 -4.81 -9.65 -16.41
C LEU A 453 -4.28 -10.70 -17.39
N PHE A 454 -4.31 -11.97 -17.00
CA PHE A 454 -3.94 -13.09 -17.87
C PHE A 454 -4.78 -13.11 -19.16
N VAL A 455 -6.10 -12.99 -19.02
CA VAL A 455 -7.07 -12.99 -20.13
C VAL A 455 -6.82 -11.83 -21.11
N LEU A 456 -6.50 -10.64 -20.59
CA LEU A 456 -6.17 -9.48 -21.43
C LEU A 456 -4.80 -9.59 -22.09
N LEU A 457 -3.81 -10.17 -21.41
CA LEU A 457 -2.48 -10.39 -21.98
C LEU A 457 -2.48 -11.39 -23.13
N GLN A 458 -3.41 -12.36 -23.14
CA GLN A 458 -3.62 -13.27 -24.27
C GLN A 458 -4.01 -12.55 -25.57
N LEU A 459 -4.62 -11.36 -25.50
CA LEU A 459 -4.96 -10.56 -26.68
C LEU A 459 -3.79 -9.79 -27.28
N LYS A 460 -2.69 -9.63 -26.53
CA LYS A 460 -1.56 -8.77 -26.88
C LYS A 460 -0.33 -9.54 -27.36
N ASP A 461 -0.43 -10.86 -27.56
CA ASP A 461 0.70 -11.75 -27.88
C ASP A 461 1.92 -11.54 -26.95
N CYS A 462 1.67 -11.15 -25.70
CA CYS A 462 2.71 -10.75 -24.74
C CYS A 462 3.36 -11.92 -24.01
N PHE A 463 3.18 -13.17 -24.47
CA PHE A 463 3.70 -14.37 -23.81
C PHE A 463 4.68 -15.15 -24.68
#